data_AF-K7YUL3-F1
#
_entry.id   AF-K7YUL3-F1
#
_cell.length_a   1.000
_cell.length_b   1.000
_cell.length_c   1.000
_cell.angle_alpha   90.00
_cell.angle_beta   90.00
_cell.angle_gamma   90.00
#
_symmetry.space_group_name_H-M   'P 1'
#
loop_
_entity.id
_entity.type
_entity.pdbx_description
1 polymer ?
#
loop_
_entity_poly.entity_id
_entity_poly.type
_entity_poly.pdbx_seq_one_letter_code
_entity_poly.pdbx_strand_id
1 'polypeptide(L)'
;MQDSTTIQEQVSRDIGRFLQRHKDPRKGLMQLSAKTRIHTKTLKRLVQKEHNPTYQTLYKLYSCLTGTADLGQMLNSAPALIQEKLKRTDPQLKSSPLHRYNVNVEQELIKDPCFAELYVLADTRPFDRGFVRTRFGEYGMEILEKMKQMNVLRQLENGRYALGTNRSTFSAEAIKSVGLRLTEKYSKPARTDENYANYMNLFFESINETTYRRWLDIDVQAFQDKMRLLEDPSSRGPLPIFMFNVIDTLQEPT
;
A
#
# COMPACT_ATOMS: atom_id res chain seq x y z
N MET A 1 -7.14 -2.55 39.25
CA MET A 1 -6.86 -1.58 38.18
C MET A 1 -6.26 -2.36 37.03
N GLN A 2 -6.99 -2.56 35.93
CA GLN A 2 -6.41 -3.15 34.72
C GLN A 2 -5.61 -2.05 34.02
N ASP A 3 -4.28 -2.17 33.98
CA ASP A 3 -3.43 -1.29 33.18
C ASP A 3 -3.88 -1.39 31.72
N SER A 4 -4.52 -0.32 31.22
CA SER A 4 -4.89 -0.21 29.82
C SER A 4 -3.61 -0.06 29.01
N THR A 5 -3.03 -1.18 28.58
CA THR A 5 -1.82 -1.19 27.76
C THR A 5 -2.07 -0.40 26.48
N THR A 6 -1.24 0.60 26.21
CA THR A 6 -1.34 1.43 24.99
C THR A 6 -0.70 0.73 23.79
N ILE A 7 -1.02 1.19 22.57
CA ILE A 7 -0.42 0.66 21.33
C ILE A 7 1.11 0.78 21.35
N GLN A 8 1.62 1.92 21.84
CA GLN A 8 3.05 2.19 21.91
C GLN A 8 3.75 1.23 22.87
N GLU A 9 3.12 0.91 24.01
CA GLU A 9 3.62 -0.05 24.97
C GLU A 9 3.63 -1.47 24.42
N GLN A 10 2.55 -1.90 23.76
CA GLN A 10 2.49 -3.20 23.11
C GLN A 10 3.61 -3.36 22.07
N VAL A 11 3.76 -2.37 21.19
CA VAL A 11 4.79 -2.39 20.13
C VAL A 11 6.20 -2.36 20.70
N SER A 12 6.48 -1.49 21.67
CA SER A 12 7.77 -1.43 22.35
C SER A 12 8.14 -2.77 23.00
N ARG A 13 7.18 -3.39 23.70
CA ARG A 13 7.35 -4.71 24.33
C ARG A 13 7.61 -5.81 23.31
N ASP A 14 6.88 -5.84 22.21
CA ASP A 14 7.02 -6.90 21.20
C ASP A 14 8.34 -6.77 20.41
N ILE A 15 8.78 -5.54 20.11
CA ILE A 15 10.14 -5.31 19.60
C ILE A 15 11.17 -5.76 20.64
N GLY A 16 10.99 -5.40 21.92
CA GLY A 16 11.88 -5.83 23.01
C GLY A 16 12.04 -7.35 23.09
N ARG A 17 10.95 -8.10 23.00
CA ARG A 17 10.97 -9.58 22.96
C ARG A 17 11.74 -10.13 21.76
N PHE A 18 11.61 -9.48 20.59
CA PHE A 18 12.40 -9.86 19.42
C PHE A 18 13.90 -9.60 19.67
N LEU A 19 14.26 -8.44 20.20
CA LEU A 19 15.65 -8.06 20.45
C LEU A 19 16.33 -8.95 21.48
N GLN A 20 15.60 -9.46 22.48
CA GLN A 20 16.13 -10.42 23.47
C GLN A 20 16.63 -11.73 22.87
N ARG A 21 16.22 -12.08 21.64
CA ARG A 21 16.72 -13.26 20.92
C ARG A 21 18.14 -13.07 20.37
N HIS A 22 18.69 -11.86 20.43
CA HIS A 22 20.00 -11.53 19.92
C HIS A 22 20.96 -11.19 21.06
N LYS A 23 22.20 -11.69 20.99
CA LYS A 23 23.27 -11.37 21.97
C LYS A 23 23.54 -9.87 22.06
N ASP A 24 23.41 -9.15 20.94
CA ASP A 24 23.52 -7.69 20.87
C ASP A 24 22.20 -7.11 20.33
N PRO A 25 21.46 -6.35 21.17
CA PRO A 25 20.22 -5.69 20.76
C PRO A 25 20.41 -4.75 19.56
N ARG A 26 21.59 -4.15 19.37
CA ARG A 26 21.86 -3.27 18.21
C ARG A 26 21.86 -4.06 16.92
N LYS A 27 22.47 -5.26 16.92
CA LYS A 27 22.43 -6.19 15.78
C LYS A 27 21.01 -6.69 15.52
N GLY A 28 20.25 -6.99 16.57
CA GLY A 28 18.83 -7.35 16.47
C GLY A 28 18.01 -6.24 15.79
N LEU A 29 18.26 -4.97 16.15
CA LEU A 29 17.56 -3.83 15.57
C LEU A 29 17.94 -3.62 14.09
N MET A 30 19.21 -3.81 13.73
CA MET A 30 19.65 -3.77 12.32
C MET A 30 19.00 -4.89 11.49
N GLN A 31 18.93 -6.11 12.02
CA GLN A 31 18.26 -7.21 11.35
C GLN A 31 16.76 -6.97 11.21
N LEU A 32 16.10 -6.45 12.25
CA LEU A 32 14.69 -6.09 12.19
C LEU A 32 14.45 -4.99 11.15
N SER A 33 15.32 -3.99 11.10
CA SER A 33 15.26 -2.92 10.10
C SER A 33 15.38 -3.46 8.67
N ALA A 34 16.35 -4.34 8.40
CA ALA A 34 16.53 -4.98 7.11
C ALA A 34 15.30 -5.82 6.69
N LYS A 35 14.75 -6.61 7.63
CA LYS A 35 13.59 -7.48 7.35
C LYS A 35 12.29 -6.71 7.16
N THR A 36 12.05 -5.70 7.99
CA THR A 36 10.80 -4.91 7.96
C THR A 36 10.86 -3.76 6.96
N ARG A 37 12.05 -3.38 6.49
CA ARG A 37 12.31 -2.14 5.73
C ARG A 37 11.85 -0.88 6.48
N ILE A 38 11.84 -0.93 7.82
CA ILE A 38 11.60 0.24 8.66
C ILE A 38 12.96 0.78 9.08
N HIS A 39 13.19 2.08 8.88
CA HIS A 39 14.47 2.70 9.22
C HIS A 39 14.82 2.51 10.72
N THR A 40 16.09 2.28 11.02
CA THR A 40 16.56 2.01 12.39
C THR A 40 16.20 3.13 13.37
N LYS A 41 16.23 4.39 12.93
CA LYS A 41 15.80 5.57 13.73
C LYS A 41 14.33 5.46 14.14
N THR A 42 13.45 5.05 13.23
CA THR A 42 12.03 4.84 13.52
C THR A 42 11.83 3.68 14.48
N LEU A 43 12.55 2.56 14.31
CA LEU A 43 12.48 1.45 15.25
C LEU A 43 12.96 1.85 16.65
N LYS A 44 14.02 2.67 16.79
CA LYS A 44 14.46 3.21 18.09
C LYS A 44 13.35 4.04 18.76
N ARG A 45 12.75 4.97 18.01
CA ARG A 45 11.62 5.79 18.50
C ARG A 45 10.42 4.93 18.94
N LEU A 46 10.13 3.84 18.22
CA LEU A 46 9.07 2.89 18.62
C LEU A 46 9.42 2.17 19.93
N VAL A 47 10.67 1.72 20.10
CA VAL A 47 11.14 1.12 21.37
C VAL A 47 11.03 2.11 22.52
N GLN A 48 11.40 3.37 22.29
CA GLN A 48 11.33 4.47 23.27
C GLN A 48 9.91 5.00 23.48
N LYS A 49 8.90 4.48 22.76
CA LYS A 49 7.50 4.92 22.80
C LYS A 49 7.27 6.37 22.32
N GLU A 50 8.25 6.99 21.68
CA GLU A 50 8.19 8.38 21.18
C GLU A 50 7.32 8.54 19.92
N HIS A 51 7.05 7.44 19.21
CA HIS A 51 6.34 7.46 17.94
C HIS A 51 5.09 6.59 17.99
N ASN A 52 3.94 7.12 17.56
CA ASN A 52 2.71 6.35 17.40
C ASN A 52 2.72 5.65 16.02
N PRO A 53 2.83 4.31 15.94
CA PRO A 53 2.98 3.63 14.67
C PRO A 53 1.74 3.79 13.78
N THR A 54 1.96 4.05 12.49
CA THR A 54 0.90 4.01 11.46
C THR A 54 0.51 2.58 11.13
N TYR A 55 -0.60 2.36 10.42
CA TYR A 55 -1.01 1.01 10.01
C TYR A 55 0.05 0.32 9.14
N GLN A 56 0.71 1.06 8.24
CA GLN A 56 1.79 0.53 7.40
C GLN A 56 2.99 0.06 8.23
N THR A 57 3.38 0.83 9.25
CA THR A 57 4.44 0.47 10.18
C THR A 57 4.09 -0.80 10.96
N LEU A 58 2.83 -0.90 11.42
CA LEU A 58 2.33 -2.10 12.09
C LEU A 58 2.37 -3.32 11.16
N TYR A 59 1.96 -3.20 9.91
CA TYR A 59 2.05 -4.30 8.95
C TYR A 59 3.46 -4.78 8.72
N LYS A 60 4.38 -3.88 8.35
CA LYS A 60 5.78 -4.24 8.13
C LYS A 60 6.40 -4.92 9.35
N LEU A 61 6.12 -4.37 10.54
CA LEU A 61 6.64 -4.90 11.79
C LEU A 61 6.06 -6.29 12.12
N TYR A 62 4.73 -6.41 12.21
CA TYR A 62 4.11 -7.64 12.68
C TYR A 62 4.18 -8.77 11.65
N SER A 63 4.27 -8.48 10.35
CA SER A 63 4.60 -9.51 9.33
C SER A 63 5.93 -10.18 9.63
N CYS A 64 6.94 -9.39 10.02
CA CYS A 64 8.25 -9.91 10.41
C CYS A 64 8.21 -10.62 11.77
N LEU A 65 7.51 -10.06 12.76
CA LEU A 65 7.47 -10.63 14.12
C LEU A 65 6.72 -11.97 14.17
N THR A 66 5.66 -12.10 13.39
CA THR A 66 4.84 -13.33 13.28
C THR A 66 5.39 -14.31 12.24
N GLY A 67 6.29 -13.87 11.36
CA GLY A 67 6.93 -14.71 10.35
C GLY A 67 6.03 -15.03 9.15
N THR A 68 4.96 -14.26 8.93
CA THR A 68 4.07 -14.43 7.77
C THR A 68 3.97 -13.14 6.97
N ALA A 69 3.94 -13.28 5.64
CA ALA A 69 3.67 -12.19 4.71
C ALA A 69 2.17 -12.06 4.38
N ASP A 70 1.35 -13.00 4.84
CA ASP A 70 -0.10 -12.96 4.68
C ASP A 70 -0.73 -12.13 5.79
N LEU A 71 -1.43 -11.07 5.39
CA LEU A 71 -2.02 -10.12 6.33
C LEU A 71 -3.07 -10.75 7.25
N GLY A 72 -3.88 -11.69 6.74
CA GLY A 72 -4.90 -12.35 7.53
C GLY A 72 -4.30 -13.23 8.63
N GLN A 73 -3.27 -14.00 8.29
CA GLN A 73 -2.51 -14.79 9.27
C GLN A 73 -1.78 -13.91 10.28
N MET A 74 -1.18 -12.79 9.81
CA MET A 74 -0.52 -11.83 10.68
C MET A 74 -1.52 -11.23 11.68
N LEU A 75 -2.69 -10.80 11.22
CA LEU A 75 -3.74 -10.25 12.09
C LEU A 75 -4.20 -11.27 13.13
N ASN A 76 -4.43 -12.51 12.74
CA ASN A 76 -4.84 -13.58 13.67
C ASN A 76 -3.77 -13.88 14.72
N SER A 77 -2.51 -13.64 14.41
CA SER A 77 -1.36 -13.87 15.30
C SER A 77 -0.95 -12.63 16.09
N ALA A 78 -1.45 -11.45 15.73
CA ALA A 78 -1.11 -10.19 16.37
C ALA A 78 -1.89 -9.99 17.68
N PRO A 79 -1.37 -9.23 18.66
CA PRO A 79 -2.12 -8.87 19.87
C PRO A 79 -3.44 -8.16 19.54
N ALA A 80 -4.50 -8.41 20.32
CA ALA A 80 -5.85 -7.87 20.08
C ALA A 80 -5.87 -6.35 19.87
N LEU A 81 -5.12 -5.61 20.69
CA LEU A 81 -5.00 -4.15 20.60
C LEU A 81 -4.47 -3.69 19.22
N ILE A 82 -3.54 -4.44 18.63
CA ILE A 82 -2.98 -4.17 17.31
C ILE A 82 -4.00 -4.49 16.22
N GLN A 83 -4.72 -5.61 16.37
CA GLN A 83 -5.79 -5.98 15.44
C GLN A 83 -6.88 -4.90 15.37
N GLU A 84 -7.33 -4.39 16.53
CA GLU A 84 -8.34 -3.34 16.59
C GLU A 84 -7.89 -2.06 15.91
N LYS A 85 -6.65 -1.62 16.18
CA LYS A 85 -6.09 -0.44 15.52
C LYS A 85 -6.03 -0.61 14.01
N LEU A 86 -5.56 -1.76 13.52
CA LEU A 86 -5.46 -2.04 12.10
C LEU A 86 -6.85 -2.07 11.45
N LYS A 87 -7.83 -2.77 12.04
CA LYS A 87 -9.22 -2.79 11.55
C LYS A 87 -9.85 -1.40 11.47
N ARG A 88 -9.51 -0.49 12.40
CA ARG A 88 -10.03 0.89 12.41
C ARG A 88 -9.38 1.78 11.35
N THR A 89 -8.08 1.56 11.07
CA THR A 89 -7.26 2.52 10.32
C THR A 89 -6.90 2.08 8.92
N ASP A 90 -6.97 0.78 8.61
CA ASP A 90 -6.68 0.28 7.26
C ASP A 90 -7.96 0.20 6.40
N PRO A 91 -8.09 1.04 5.35
CA PRO A 91 -9.19 0.93 4.39
C PRO A 91 -9.20 -0.42 3.64
N GLN A 92 -8.07 -1.11 3.51
CA GLN A 92 -7.97 -2.38 2.80
C GLN A 92 -8.61 -3.54 3.55
N LEU A 93 -8.61 -3.51 4.89
CA LEU A 93 -9.30 -4.51 5.72
C LEU A 93 -10.83 -4.40 5.71
N LYS A 94 -11.36 -3.29 5.20
CA LYS A 94 -12.80 -3.16 4.94
C LYS A 94 -13.22 -3.80 3.61
N SER A 95 -12.26 -4.25 2.81
CA SER A 95 -12.53 -4.97 1.56
C SER A 95 -12.93 -6.43 1.83
N SER A 96 -13.32 -7.14 0.77
CA SER A 96 -13.81 -8.54 0.84
C SER A 96 -12.92 -9.44 1.73
N PRO A 97 -13.51 -10.28 2.60
CA PRO A 97 -12.77 -11.20 3.47
C PRO A 97 -11.97 -12.26 2.69
N LEU A 98 -12.21 -12.39 1.37
CA LEU A 98 -11.48 -13.28 0.48
C LEU A 98 -10.12 -12.69 0.03
N HIS A 99 -9.89 -11.39 0.24
CA HIS A 99 -8.64 -10.76 -0.15
C HIS A 99 -7.53 -11.11 0.85
N ARG A 100 -6.41 -11.60 0.31
CA ARG A 100 -5.18 -11.86 1.03
C ARG A 100 -4.16 -10.83 0.59
N TYR A 101 -3.67 -10.03 1.53
CA TYR A 101 -2.69 -9.00 1.22
C TYR A 101 -1.29 -9.54 1.48
N ASN A 102 -0.40 -9.36 0.50
CA ASN A 102 0.91 -10.00 0.47
C ASN A 102 2.02 -9.04 0.02
N VAL A 103 3.05 -8.92 0.85
CA VAL A 103 4.21 -8.04 0.63
C VAL A 103 5.03 -8.45 -0.60
N ASN A 104 5.02 -9.71 -1.01
CA ASN A 104 5.75 -10.16 -2.19
C ASN A 104 5.13 -9.60 -3.49
N VAL A 105 3.80 -9.43 -3.53
CA VAL A 105 3.12 -8.79 -4.66
C VAL A 105 3.57 -7.34 -4.78
N GLU A 106 3.73 -6.65 -3.64
CA GLU A 106 4.24 -5.28 -3.61
C GLU A 106 5.65 -5.15 -4.19
N GLN A 107 6.55 -6.10 -3.91
CA GLN A 107 7.90 -6.07 -4.46
C GLN A 107 7.89 -6.19 -5.99
N GLU A 108 7.01 -7.02 -6.54
CA GLU A 108 6.84 -7.14 -7.99
C GLU A 108 6.26 -5.86 -8.60
N LEU A 109 5.27 -5.24 -7.94
CA LEU A 109 4.77 -3.92 -8.36
C LEU A 109 5.89 -2.88 -8.42
N ILE A 110 6.79 -2.85 -7.43
CA ILE A 110 7.90 -1.88 -7.41
C ILE A 110 8.96 -2.24 -8.47
N LYS A 111 9.23 -3.51 -8.70
CA LYS A 111 10.33 -3.95 -9.58
C LYS A 111 9.96 -3.88 -11.06
N ASP A 112 8.74 -4.27 -11.42
CA ASP A 112 8.37 -4.57 -12.80
C ASP A 112 7.23 -3.66 -13.30
N PRO A 113 7.50 -2.78 -14.29
CA PRO A 113 6.47 -1.90 -14.87
C PRO A 113 5.31 -2.65 -15.53
N CYS A 114 5.57 -3.77 -16.21
CA CYS A 114 4.53 -4.57 -16.86
C CYS A 114 3.63 -5.22 -15.80
N PHE A 115 4.23 -5.78 -14.74
CA PHE A 115 3.48 -6.34 -13.61
C PHE A 115 2.59 -5.26 -12.96
N ALA A 116 3.14 -4.07 -12.70
CA ALA A 116 2.41 -2.95 -12.12
C ALA A 116 1.20 -2.54 -12.97
N GLU A 117 1.40 -2.41 -14.28
CA GLU A 117 0.34 -1.99 -15.18
C GLU A 117 -0.75 -3.05 -15.35
N LEU A 118 -0.38 -4.32 -15.52
CA LEU A 118 -1.34 -5.43 -15.57
C LEU A 118 -2.12 -5.55 -14.26
N TYR A 119 -1.48 -5.32 -13.11
CA TYR A 119 -2.16 -5.32 -11.81
C TYR A 119 -3.25 -4.24 -11.74
N VAL A 120 -2.91 -3.00 -12.10
CA VAL A 120 -3.85 -1.86 -12.04
C VAL A 120 -4.97 -2.04 -13.07
N LEU A 121 -4.64 -2.52 -14.27
CA LEU A 121 -5.64 -2.83 -15.29
C LEU A 121 -6.59 -3.92 -14.79
N ALA A 122 -6.10 -4.99 -14.17
CA ALA A 122 -6.94 -6.07 -13.67
C ALA A 122 -7.92 -5.64 -12.56
N ASP A 123 -7.61 -4.57 -11.82
CA ASP A 123 -8.49 -4.01 -10.78
C ASP A 123 -9.53 -3.04 -11.37
N THR A 124 -9.15 -2.31 -12.43
CA THR A 124 -9.99 -1.27 -13.04
C THR A 124 -10.84 -1.79 -14.19
N ARG A 125 -10.33 -2.74 -14.98
CA ARG A 125 -11.01 -3.30 -16.15
C ARG A 125 -10.42 -4.67 -16.56
N PRO A 126 -11.22 -5.75 -16.58
CA PRO A 126 -10.75 -7.05 -17.05
C PRO A 126 -10.18 -7.01 -18.48
N PHE A 127 -9.10 -7.75 -18.72
CA PHE A 127 -8.42 -7.84 -20.02
C PHE A 127 -8.18 -9.29 -20.44
N ASP A 128 -7.99 -9.57 -21.72
CA ASP A 128 -7.71 -10.93 -22.22
C ASP A 128 -6.23 -11.14 -22.59
N ARG A 129 -5.88 -12.38 -22.95
CA ARG A 129 -4.52 -12.73 -23.41
C ARG A 129 -4.10 -11.96 -24.67
N GLY A 130 -5.04 -11.66 -25.55
CA GLY A 130 -4.78 -10.93 -26.79
C GLY A 130 -4.26 -9.52 -26.50
N PHE A 131 -4.94 -8.81 -25.60
CA PHE A 131 -4.51 -7.51 -25.10
C PHE A 131 -3.07 -7.54 -24.56
N VAL A 132 -2.75 -8.53 -23.71
CA VAL A 132 -1.40 -8.64 -23.11
C VAL A 132 -0.35 -8.85 -24.20
N ARG A 133 -0.56 -9.81 -25.10
CA ARG A 133 0.38 -10.10 -26.19
C ARG A 133 0.57 -8.89 -27.11
N THR A 134 -0.51 -8.23 -27.52
CA THR A 134 -0.43 -7.06 -28.42
C THR A 134 0.31 -5.89 -27.76
N ARG A 135 0.11 -5.66 -26.46
CA ARG A 135 0.66 -4.48 -25.76
C ARG A 135 2.07 -4.69 -25.22
N PHE A 136 2.40 -5.90 -24.80
CA PHE A 136 3.63 -6.20 -24.04
C PHE A 136 4.47 -7.34 -24.65
N GLY A 137 4.01 -7.96 -25.73
CA GLY A 137 4.69 -9.08 -26.37
C GLY A 137 4.82 -10.30 -25.48
N GLU A 138 5.81 -11.14 -25.77
CA GLU A 138 6.07 -12.38 -25.03
C GLU A 138 6.49 -12.12 -23.58
N TYR A 139 7.21 -11.02 -23.31
CA TYR A 139 7.54 -10.62 -21.94
C TYR A 139 6.28 -10.42 -21.10
N GLY A 140 5.26 -9.73 -21.63
CA GLY A 140 3.99 -9.58 -20.91
C GLY A 140 3.27 -10.90 -20.69
N MET A 141 3.44 -11.87 -21.60
CA MET A 141 2.87 -13.21 -21.42
C MET A 141 3.56 -13.98 -20.30
N GLU A 142 4.89 -13.84 -20.14
CA GLU A 142 5.62 -14.40 -19.00
C GLU A 142 5.15 -13.78 -17.69
N ILE A 143 4.99 -12.45 -17.64
CA ILE A 143 4.46 -11.74 -16.47
C ILE A 143 3.03 -12.16 -16.15
N LEU A 144 2.17 -12.34 -17.16
CA LEU A 144 0.81 -12.84 -16.99
C LEU A 144 0.80 -14.22 -16.30
N GLU A 145 1.62 -15.16 -16.77
CA GLU A 145 1.71 -16.49 -16.18
C GLU A 145 2.27 -16.44 -14.75
N LYS A 146 3.28 -15.61 -14.49
CA LYS A 146 3.78 -15.35 -13.14
C LYS A 146 2.68 -14.82 -12.21
N MET A 147 1.92 -13.81 -12.64
CA MET A 147 0.81 -13.24 -11.86
C MET A 147 -0.28 -14.26 -11.56
N LYS A 148 -0.57 -15.19 -12.49
CA LYS A 148 -1.49 -16.31 -12.26
C LYS A 148 -0.95 -17.28 -11.20
N GLN A 149 0.31 -17.68 -11.31
CA GLN A 149 0.97 -18.57 -10.33
C GLN A 149 0.97 -17.97 -8.92
N MET A 150 1.10 -16.63 -8.83
CA MET A 150 1.04 -15.90 -7.56
C MET A 150 -0.41 -15.67 -7.06
N ASN A 151 -1.43 -16.16 -7.77
CA ASN A 151 -2.86 -15.90 -7.50
C ASN A 151 -3.22 -14.40 -7.44
N VAL A 152 -2.44 -13.57 -8.13
CA VAL A 152 -2.68 -12.13 -8.26
C VAL A 152 -3.75 -11.86 -9.31
N LEU A 153 -3.80 -12.70 -10.36
CA LEU A 153 -4.86 -12.70 -11.36
C LEU A 153 -5.70 -13.96 -11.24
N ARG A 154 -7.00 -13.81 -11.47
CA ARG A 154 -7.93 -14.91 -11.71
C ARG A 154 -8.49 -14.80 -13.12
N GLN A 155 -8.73 -15.96 -13.74
CA GLN A 155 -9.41 -16.03 -15.02
C GLN A 155 -10.93 -16.06 -14.78
N LEU A 156 -11.65 -15.27 -15.54
CA LEU A 156 -13.12 -15.23 -15.60
C LEU A 156 -13.61 -16.24 -16.64
N GLU A 157 -14.88 -16.61 -16.58
CA GLU A 157 -15.49 -17.58 -17.50
C GLU A 157 -15.37 -17.19 -18.98
N ASN A 158 -15.39 -15.89 -19.26
CA ASN A 158 -15.23 -15.35 -20.61
C ASN A 158 -13.75 -15.28 -21.09
N GLY A 159 -12.83 -15.91 -20.38
CA GLY A 159 -11.41 -15.94 -20.72
C GLY A 159 -10.63 -14.67 -20.40
N ARG A 160 -11.27 -13.64 -19.83
CA ARG A 160 -10.60 -12.42 -19.35
C ARG A 160 -9.98 -12.63 -17.97
N TYR A 161 -9.06 -11.76 -17.59
CA TYR A 161 -8.41 -11.73 -16.30
C TYR A 161 -8.87 -10.54 -15.49
N ALA A 162 -9.08 -10.75 -14.20
CA ALA A 162 -9.34 -9.73 -13.20
C ALA A 162 -8.44 -9.98 -11.98
N LEU A 163 -8.40 -9.06 -11.02
CA LEU A 163 -7.68 -9.31 -9.77
C LEU A 163 -8.21 -10.56 -9.06
N GLY A 164 -7.25 -11.37 -8.63
CA GLY A 164 -7.46 -12.58 -7.84
C GLY A 164 -7.53 -12.27 -6.35
N THR A 165 -7.27 -13.31 -5.56
CA THR A 165 -7.32 -13.23 -4.10
C THR A 165 -6.07 -12.61 -3.50
N ASN A 166 -4.91 -12.72 -4.16
CA ASN A 166 -3.65 -12.20 -3.63
C ASN A 166 -3.43 -10.76 -4.11
N ARG A 167 -3.44 -9.79 -3.18
CA ARG A 167 -3.40 -8.35 -3.46
C ARG A 167 -2.19 -7.69 -2.80
N SER A 168 -1.75 -6.58 -3.36
CA SER A 168 -0.71 -5.74 -2.75
C SER A 168 -1.27 -4.87 -1.62
N THR A 169 -0.45 -4.66 -0.59
CA THR A 169 -0.70 -3.72 0.51
C THR A 169 -0.51 -2.25 0.13
N PHE A 170 0.13 -1.94 -1.01
CA PHE A 170 0.44 -0.58 -1.44
C PHE A 170 1.09 0.29 -0.34
N SER A 171 2.29 -0.05 0.10
CA SER A 171 3.10 0.85 0.92
C SER A 171 3.39 2.18 0.21
N ALA A 172 3.80 3.21 0.97
CA ALA A 172 4.14 4.51 0.39
C ALA A 172 5.16 4.44 -0.78
N GLU A 173 6.13 3.52 -0.69
CA GLU A 173 7.11 3.27 -1.76
C GLU A 173 6.45 2.70 -3.02
N ALA A 174 5.56 1.72 -2.86
CA ALA A 174 4.80 1.13 -3.96
C ALA A 174 3.83 2.14 -4.58
N ILE A 175 3.12 2.93 -3.76
CA ILE A 175 2.24 4.00 -4.23
C ILE A 175 3.04 5.00 -5.07
N LYS A 176 4.20 5.46 -4.59
CA LYS A 176 5.06 6.37 -5.34
C LYS A 176 5.54 5.76 -6.65
N SER A 177 6.07 4.53 -6.60
CA SER A 177 6.60 3.84 -7.79
C SER A 177 5.54 3.60 -8.87
N VAL A 178 4.38 3.04 -8.47
CA VAL A 178 3.27 2.77 -9.39
C VAL A 178 2.66 4.09 -9.86
N GLY A 179 2.43 5.05 -8.96
CA GLY A 179 1.86 6.36 -9.28
C GLY A 179 2.66 7.10 -10.35
N LEU A 180 3.99 7.18 -10.19
CA LEU A 180 4.86 7.82 -11.19
C LEU A 180 4.77 7.14 -12.56
N ARG A 181 4.78 5.80 -12.60
CA ARG A 181 4.66 5.05 -13.87
C ARG A 181 3.32 5.28 -14.55
N LEU A 182 2.24 5.29 -13.79
CA LEU A 182 0.91 5.54 -14.34
C LEU A 182 0.81 6.96 -14.86
N THR A 183 1.35 7.94 -14.12
CA THR A 183 1.40 9.33 -14.56
C THR A 183 2.19 9.45 -15.87
N GLU A 184 3.40 8.91 -15.94
CA GLU A 184 4.23 8.97 -17.15
C GLU A 184 3.53 8.34 -18.38
N LYS A 185 2.84 7.22 -18.18
CA LYS A 185 2.22 6.46 -19.28
C LYS A 185 0.85 6.96 -19.71
N TYR A 186 0.03 7.39 -18.76
CA TYR A 186 -1.40 7.63 -18.96
C TYR A 186 -1.84 9.07 -18.76
N SER A 187 -1.01 9.91 -18.12
CA SER A 187 -1.29 11.34 -18.02
C SER A 187 -1.16 11.96 -19.41
N LYS A 188 -2.20 12.67 -19.85
CA LYS A 188 -2.25 13.32 -21.16
C LYS A 188 -2.46 14.82 -20.96
N PRO A 189 -1.39 15.64 -20.95
CA PRO A 189 -1.50 17.08 -20.73
C PRO A 189 -2.47 17.75 -21.69
N ALA A 190 -2.46 17.38 -22.98
CA ALA A 190 -3.36 17.94 -23.99
C ALA A 190 -4.87 17.78 -23.70
N ARG A 191 -5.26 16.91 -22.75
CA ARG A 191 -6.66 16.74 -22.36
C ARG A 191 -7.09 17.63 -21.20
N THR A 192 -6.23 18.50 -20.68
CA THR A 192 -6.65 19.47 -19.63
C THR A 192 -7.56 20.56 -20.17
N ASP A 193 -7.52 20.80 -21.49
CA ASP A 193 -8.37 21.79 -22.17
C ASP A 193 -9.76 21.24 -22.52
N GLU A 194 -9.97 19.93 -22.35
CA GLU A 194 -11.25 19.26 -22.54
C GLU A 194 -12.05 19.27 -21.23
N ASN A 195 -13.29 19.79 -21.26
CA ASN A 195 -14.19 19.76 -20.11
C ASN A 195 -14.36 18.33 -19.57
N TYR A 196 -14.13 18.15 -18.27
CA TYR A 196 -14.26 16.89 -17.53
C TYR A 196 -13.35 15.74 -17.99
N ALA A 197 -12.30 16.01 -18.77
CA ALA A 197 -11.39 14.96 -19.24
C ALA A 197 -10.25 14.68 -18.25
N ASN A 198 -9.37 15.66 -18.02
CA ASN A 198 -8.23 15.55 -17.11
C ASN A 198 -8.16 16.79 -16.19
N TYR A 199 -7.68 16.58 -14.97
CA TYR A 199 -7.35 17.66 -14.04
C TYR A 199 -5.88 17.53 -13.63
N MET A 200 -5.13 18.62 -13.76
CA MET A 200 -3.73 18.71 -13.33
C MET A 200 -3.54 20.00 -12.54
N ASN A 201 -2.91 19.89 -11.37
CA ASN A 201 -2.55 21.03 -10.54
C ASN A 201 -1.10 20.88 -10.08
N LEU A 202 -0.46 22.02 -9.84
CA LEU A 202 0.89 22.10 -9.30
C LEU A 202 0.96 23.30 -8.37
N PHE A 203 1.47 23.09 -7.16
CA PHE A 203 1.56 24.12 -6.14
C PHE A 203 2.90 24.03 -5.40
N PHE A 204 3.56 25.16 -5.20
CA PHE A 204 4.81 25.27 -4.43
C PHE A 204 4.73 26.50 -3.54
N GLU A 205 4.87 26.34 -2.23
CA GLU A 205 4.86 27.44 -1.28
C GLU A 205 5.61 27.06 0.01
N SER A 206 6.20 28.04 0.68
CA SER A 206 6.75 27.90 2.03
C SER A 206 5.66 28.19 3.07
N ILE A 207 5.19 27.14 3.74
CA ILE A 207 4.12 27.24 4.74
C ILE A 207 4.59 26.78 6.11
N ASN A 208 3.93 27.29 7.17
CA ASN A 208 4.17 26.82 8.53
C ASN A 208 3.55 25.42 8.76
N GLU A 209 3.97 24.75 9.85
CA GLU A 209 3.54 23.39 10.18
C GLU A 209 2.01 23.27 10.35
N THR A 210 1.36 24.27 10.94
CA THR A 210 -0.10 24.29 11.12
C THR A 210 -0.82 24.25 9.77
N THR A 211 -0.39 25.08 8.82
CA THR A 211 -0.95 25.10 7.47
C THR A 211 -0.66 23.79 6.74
N TYR A 212 0.55 23.23 6.87
CA TYR A 212 0.92 21.95 6.25
C TYR A 212 0.04 20.80 6.73
N ARG A 213 -0.17 20.69 8.05
CA ARG A 213 -1.10 19.70 8.63
C ARG A 213 -2.51 19.89 8.10
N ARG A 214 -2.98 21.13 7.97
CA ARG A 214 -4.31 21.41 7.43
C ARG A 214 -4.45 21.00 5.96
N TRP A 215 -3.42 21.15 5.14
CA TRP A 215 -3.42 20.65 3.76
C TRP A 215 -3.56 19.13 3.71
N LEU A 216 -2.79 18.40 4.53
CA LEU A 216 -2.90 16.95 4.64
C LEU A 216 -4.33 16.51 5.01
N ASP A 217 -4.96 17.20 5.97
CA ASP A 217 -6.34 16.90 6.38
C ASP A 217 -7.35 17.11 5.23
N ILE A 218 -7.19 18.18 4.43
CA ILE A 218 -8.06 18.47 3.28
C ILE A 218 -7.97 17.34 2.24
N ASP A 219 -6.77 16.89 1.90
CA ASP A 219 -6.59 15.82 0.91
C ASP A 219 -7.06 14.45 1.43
N VAL A 220 -6.87 14.16 2.72
CA VAL A 220 -7.44 12.97 3.35
C VAL A 220 -8.96 12.99 3.26
N GLN A 221 -9.60 14.13 3.55
CA GLN A 221 -11.04 14.30 3.46
C GLN A 221 -11.52 14.14 2.00
N ALA A 222 -10.86 14.80 1.05
CA ALA A 222 -11.19 14.71 -0.37
C ALA A 222 -11.06 13.28 -0.90
N PHE A 223 -10.06 12.52 -0.43
CA PHE A 223 -9.93 11.10 -0.76
C PHE A 223 -11.11 10.28 -0.19
N GLN A 224 -11.49 10.51 1.07
CA GLN A 224 -12.63 9.82 1.68
C GLN A 224 -13.95 10.14 0.99
N ASP A 225 -14.16 11.39 0.57
CA ASP A 225 -15.34 11.79 -0.20
C ASP A 225 -15.42 11.00 -1.52
N LYS A 226 -14.30 10.86 -2.24
CA LYS A 226 -14.23 10.06 -3.48
C LYS A 226 -14.51 8.57 -3.22
N MET A 227 -14.03 8.02 -2.12
CA MET A 227 -14.30 6.63 -1.77
C MET A 227 -15.77 6.40 -1.42
N ARG A 228 -16.41 7.36 -0.73
CA ARG A 228 -17.85 7.29 -0.43
C ARG A 228 -18.72 7.27 -1.69
N LEU A 229 -18.32 7.94 -2.76
CA LEU A 229 -19.04 7.83 -4.05
C LEU A 229 -19.08 6.39 -4.56
N LEU A 230 -18.04 5.59 -4.30
CA LEU A 230 -17.93 4.20 -4.77
C LEU A 230 -18.66 3.17 -3.87
N GLU A 231 -19.23 3.63 -2.75
CA GLU A 231 -20.12 2.82 -1.90
C GLU A 231 -21.47 2.61 -2.57
N ASP A 232 -21.93 3.55 -3.42
CA ASP A 232 -23.07 3.37 -4.31
C ASP A 232 -22.66 2.47 -5.50
N PRO A 233 -23.28 1.28 -5.65
CA PRO A 233 -23.00 0.39 -6.78
C PRO A 233 -23.22 1.04 -8.16
N SER A 234 -24.13 2.02 -8.26
CA SER A 234 -24.43 2.72 -9.51
C SER A 234 -23.31 3.66 -9.98
N SER A 235 -22.42 4.07 -9.07
CA SER A 235 -21.24 4.88 -9.39
C SER A 235 -20.13 4.08 -10.09
N ARG A 236 -20.24 2.75 -10.16
CA ARG A 236 -19.24 1.90 -10.82
C ARG A 236 -19.53 1.76 -12.31
N GLY A 237 -18.51 2.00 -13.12
CA GLY A 237 -18.62 1.96 -14.58
C GLY A 237 -17.38 1.39 -15.27
N PRO A 238 -17.39 1.36 -16.61
CA PRO A 238 -16.31 0.75 -17.40
C PRO A 238 -15.06 1.63 -17.56
N LEU A 239 -15.09 2.87 -17.06
CA LEU A 239 -14.03 3.85 -17.24
C LEU A 239 -12.88 3.57 -16.26
N PRO A 240 -11.69 3.14 -16.73
CA PRO A 240 -10.55 2.95 -15.85
C PRO A 240 -9.94 4.31 -15.47
N ILE A 241 -10.05 4.68 -14.20
CA ILE A 241 -9.50 5.92 -13.67
C ILE A 241 -8.35 5.58 -12.71
N PHE A 242 -7.30 6.40 -12.75
CA PHE A 242 -6.29 6.43 -11.71
C PHE A 242 -6.14 7.86 -11.18
N MET A 243 -5.72 7.98 -9.93
CA MET A 243 -5.38 9.24 -9.29
C MET A 243 -4.17 9.01 -8.40
N PHE A 244 -3.18 9.88 -8.53
CA PHE A 244 -1.97 9.87 -7.73
C PHE A 244 -1.70 11.30 -7.25
N ASN A 245 -1.77 11.50 -5.93
CA ASN A 245 -1.47 12.78 -5.29
C ASN A 245 -0.37 12.56 -4.23
N VAL A 246 0.54 13.52 -4.11
CA VAL A 246 1.63 13.53 -3.13
C VAL A 246 1.76 14.93 -2.56
N ILE A 247 1.73 15.03 -1.23
CA ILE A 247 2.11 16.24 -0.50
C ILE A 247 3.36 15.90 0.30
N ASP A 248 4.45 16.60 0.04
CA ASP A 248 5.73 16.38 0.70
C ASP A 248 6.49 17.70 0.86
N THR A 249 7.57 17.69 1.63
CA THR A 249 8.45 18.85 1.78
C THR A 249 9.58 18.80 0.74
N LEU A 250 10.05 19.98 0.31
CA LEU A 250 11.24 20.11 -0.54
C LEU A 250 12.53 20.06 0.28
N GLN A 251 12.61 19.15 1.25
CA GLN A 251 13.78 18.95 2.09
C GLN A 251 14.50 17.66 1.67
N GLU A 252 15.83 17.70 1.60
CA GLU A 252 16.60 16.48 1.32
C GLU A 252 16.42 15.44 2.43
N PRO A 253 16.37 14.14 2.09
CA PRO A 253 16.36 13.08 3.09
C PRO A 253 17.61 13.17 3.97
N THR A 254 17.42 13.24 5.30
CA THR A 254 18.53 13.19 6.29
C THR A 254 18.89 11.77 6.69
#